data_AF-A0A6M1RH17-F1
#
_entry.id   AF-A0A6M1RH17-F1
#
_cell.length_a   1.000
_cell.length_b   1.000
_cell.length_c   1.000
_cell.angle_alpha   90.00
_cell.angle_beta   90.00
_cell.angle_gamma   90.00
#
_symmetry.space_group_name_H-M   'P 1'
#
loop_
_entity.id
_entity.type
_entity.pdbx_description
1 polymer ?
#
loop_
_entity_poly.entity_id
_entity_poly.type
_entity_poly.pdbx_seq_one_letter_code
_entity_poly.pdbx_strand_id
1 'polypeptide(L)'
;MASFENPIKHQVYLSLPEEMYSPLAPRRVESPSLLALNKALLDEYGLSSNWFEDAKGIHFLAGNGDYDGESPVAMAYAGHQFGHYSPLLGDGRAHMLGQLQNADGAFIDVQLKGSGRTPYSRGGDGRATVGAVVREYLISEAMAGLGIPTTRTLAILGTGESVMRDYQMVPGGIQVRTGASHIRVGSFQYAYAKMGKDGVQALADHLIEHHFAEVASHEDKYPALLEAVAVRQAQLISQWMLVGFIHGVMNTDNMSLVGETIDFGPCAFMDEFKAKKVFSSIDRDGRYAWDQQANIGYWNLSRFAETLLPLFADDSDEAVKIAEDKLQTYIVTFQELFQKGLMTKLAITSNSKEADAFVNQALPTLESERIDFTLFFDALTRVANGEEETELLSLFDNQEKGQIWISEWHSLKDDSEAALKAMREANPALIARNHQVEKAIEDAMERNDFALFHRLAEALKTPYTISEENRDLQTPPAPEERVLRTFCGT
;
A
#
# COMPACT_ATOMS: atom_id res chain seq x y z
N MET A 1 -0.80 -22.80 -25.23
CA MET A 1 0.18 -22.30 -26.22
C MET A 1 0.88 -21.11 -25.59
N ALA A 2 2.20 -20.98 -25.73
CA ALA A 2 2.93 -19.79 -25.30
C ALA A 2 2.42 -18.58 -26.09
N SER A 3 1.79 -17.61 -25.43
CA SER A 3 1.36 -16.36 -26.07
C SER A 3 2.52 -15.37 -26.05
N PHE A 4 2.85 -14.82 -27.22
CA PHE A 4 3.77 -13.70 -27.40
C PHE A 4 3.01 -12.41 -27.78
N GLU A 5 1.70 -12.39 -27.53
CA GLU A 5 0.87 -11.22 -27.77
C GLU A 5 0.90 -10.29 -26.56
N ASN A 6 0.82 -8.98 -26.82
CA ASN A 6 0.73 -7.98 -25.76
C ASN A 6 -0.61 -8.16 -25.00
N PRO A 7 -0.59 -8.47 -23.69
CA PRO A 7 -1.82 -8.61 -22.90
C PRO A 7 -2.42 -7.25 -22.48
N ILE A 8 -1.68 -6.14 -22.62
CA ILE A 8 -2.11 -4.79 -22.28
C ILE A 8 -2.76 -4.17 -23.52
N LYS A 9 -4.07 -4.37 -23.67
CA LYS A 9 -4.82 -4.11 -24.91
C LYS A 9 -6.23 -3.53 -24.70
N HIS A 10 -6.51 -3.12 -23.48
CA HIS A 10 -7.77 -2.49 -23.10
C HIS A 10 -7.48 -1.11 -22.52
N GLN A 11 -8.41 -0.17 -22.68
CA GLN A 11 -8.32 1.14 -22.05
C GLN A 11 -9.70 1.61 -21.56
N VAL A 12 -10.26 0.93 -20.55
CA VAL A 12 -11.60 1.25 -20.03
C VAL A 12 -11.68 2.63 -19.39
N TYR A 13 -10.55 3.18 -18.92
CA TYR A 13 -10.48 4.52 -18.34
C TYR A 13 -10.82 5.63 -19.35
N LEU A 14 -10.67 5.38 -20.67
CA LEU A 14 -11.08 6.33 -21.72
C LEU A 14 -12.60 6.47 -21.85
N SER A 15 -13.40 5.69 -21.12
CA SER A 15 -14.84 5.91 -21.02
C SER A 15 -15.21 7.13 -20.15
N LEU A 16 -14.28 7.62 -19.32
CA LEU A 16 -14.46 8.80 -18.50
C LEU A 16 -14.37 10.10 -19.34
N PRO A 17 -14.87 11.24 -18.82
CA PRO A 17 -14.72 12.53 -19.49
C PRO A 17 -13.25 12.87 -19.80
N GLU A 18 -13.00 13.49 -20.96
CA GLU A 18 -11.65 13.78 -21.46
C GLU A 18 -10.83 14.66 -20.49
N GLU A 19 -11.49 15.47 -19.66
CA GLU A 19 -10.86 16.29 -18.63
C GLU A 19 -10.13 15.48 -17.55
N MET A 20 -10.49 14.19 -17.38
CA MET A 20 -9.91 13.29 -16.37
C MET A 20 -8.55 12.72 -16.75
N TYR A 21 -8.06 12.98 -17.96
CA TYR A 21 -6.78 12.48 -18.41
C TYR A 21 -6.15 13.36 -19.50
N SER A 22 -4.90 13.05 -19.84
CA SER A 22 -4.23 13.60 -21.02
C SER A 22 -3.62 12.46 -21.83
N PRO A 23 -4.00 12.28 -23.12
CA PRO A 23 -3.36 11.31 -24.00
C PRO A 23 -1.90 11.72 -24.25
N LEU A 24 -0.96 10.86 -23.83
CA LEU A 24 0.46 11.10 -23.98
C LEU A 24 1.22 9.78 -23.86
N ALA A 25 2.06 9.49 -24.85
CA ALA A 25 2.98 8.35 -24.77
C ALA A 25 4.14 8.63 -23.79
N PRO A 26 4.64 7.59 -23.09
CA PRO A 26 5.83 7.72 -22.26
C PRO A 26 7.05 8.25 -23.03
N ARG A 27 8.01 8.82 -22.30
CA ARG A 27 9.28 9.26 -22.88
C ARG A 27 10.22 8.08 -23.05
N ARG A 28 10.56 7.77 -24.31
CA ARG A 28 11.55 6.76 -24.68
C ARG A 28 12.86 6.91 -23.89
N VAL A 29 13.49 5.77 -23.59
CA VAL A 29 14.75 5.63 -22.85
C VAL A 29 15.84 5.03 -23.73
N GLU A 30 17.10 5.23 -23.34
CA GLU A 30 18.28 4.92 -24.17
C GLU A 30 18.54 3.42 -24.34
N SER A 31 18.53 2.65 -23.25
CA SER A 31 18.89 1.23 -23.26
C SER A 31 18.10 0.47 -22.21
N PRO A 32 16.85 0.08 -22.51
CA PRO A 32 15.99 -0.58 -21.55
C PRO A 32 16.50 -1.98 -21.20
N SER A 33 16.52 -2.31 -19.90
CA SER A 33 16.86 -3.64 -19.40
C SER A 33 15.87 -4.10 -18.34
N LEU A 34 15.51 -5.38 -18.35
CA LEU A 34 14.67 -5.97 -17.31
C LEU A 34 15.54 -6.27 -16.08
N LEU A 35 15.25 -5.60 -14.95
CA LEU A 35 15.95 -5.83 -13.68
C LEU A 35 15.27 -6.93 -12.87
N ALA A 36 13.94 -6.93 -12.83
CA ALA A 36 13.15 -8.01 -12.22
C ALA A 36 11.75 -8.09 -12.84
N LEU A 37 11.23 -9.32 -12.90
CA LEU A 37 9.87 -9.64 -13.32
C LEU A 37 9.19 -10.49 -12.25
N ASN A 38 8.00 -10.06 -11.82
CA ASN A 38 7.22 -10.76 -10.83
C ASN A 38 6.41 -11.90 -11.49
N LYS A 39 7.08 -13.04 -11.70
CA LYS A 39 6.46 -14.21 -12.35
C LYS A 39 5.31 -14.79 -11.54
N ALA A 40 5.39 -14.77 -10.21
CA ALA A 40 4.31 -15.24 -9.34
C ALA A 40 3.03 -14.41 -9.53
N LEU A 41 3.16 -13.09 -9.70
CA LEU A 41 2.01 -12.22 -10.00
C LEU A 41 1.43 -12.48 -11.39
N LEU A 42 2.27 -12.78 -12.39
CA LEU A 42 1.78 -13.18 -13.71
C LEU A 42 0.99 -14.48 -13.64
N ASP A 43 1.49 -15.46 -12.89
CA ASP A 43 0.79 -16.72 -12.65
C ASP A 43 -0.56 -16.49 -11.93
N GLU A 44 -0.59 -15.59 -10.92
CA GLU A 44 -1.81 -15.14 -10.24
C GLU A 44 -2.82 -14.52 -11.23
N TYR A 45 -2.35 -13.71 -12.17
CA TYR A 45 -3.18 -13.14 -13.23
C TYR A 45 -3.53 -14.12 -14.35
N GLY A 46 -2.99 -15.34 -14.35
CA GLY A 46 -3.20 -16.32 -15.41
C GLY A 46 -2.49 -15.96 -16.73
N LEU A 47 -1.40 -15.19 -16.66
CA LEU A 47 -0.64 -14.70 -17.80
C LEU A 47 0.72 -15.39 -17.94
N SER A 48 1.16 -15.62 -19.18
CA SER A 48 2.50 -16.15 -19.45
C SER A 48 3.57 -15.07 -19.37
N SER A 49 4.72 -15.38 -18.77
CA SER A 49 5.88 -14.47 -18.71
C SER A 49 6.56 -14.21 -20.05
N ASN A 50 6.30 -15.04 -21.08
CA ASN A 50 7.06 -15.04 -22.33
C ASN A 50 7.07 -13.67 -23.04
N TRP A 51 5.92 -12.97 -23.12
CA TRP A 51 5.89 -11.65 -23.76
C TRP A 51 6.64 -10.60 -22.92
N PHE A 52 6.53 -10.66 -21.59
CA PHE A 52 7.18 -9.73 -20.67
C PHE A 52 8.71 -9.88 -20.64
N GLU A 53 9.21 -11.06 -21.00
CA GLU A 53 10.65 -11.36 -21.12
C GLU A 53 11.18 -11.15 -22.55
N ASP A 54 10.30 -11.01 -23.55
CA ASP A 54 10.69 -10.74 -24.93
C ASP A 54 11.16 -9.29 -25.12
N ALA A 55 12.07 -9.08 -26.09
CA ALA A 55 12.60 -7.76 -26.40
C ALA A 55 11.49 -6.73 -26.70
N LYS A 56 10.41 -7.12 -27.40
CA LYS A 56 9.30 -6.20 -27.69
C LYS A 56 8.54 -5.82 -26.42
N GLY A 57 8.30 -6.77 -25.52
CA GLY A 57 7.63 -6.50 -24.24
C GLY A 57 8.46 -5.62 -23.33
N ILE A 58 9.76 -5.88 -23.21
CA ILE A 58 10.69 -5.03 -22.45
C ILE A 58 10.70 -3.60 -23.00
N HIS A 59 10.78 -3.44 -24.33
CA HIS A 59 10.73 -2.11 -24.94
C HIS A 59 9.37 -1.43 -24.71
N PHE A 60 8.25 -2.15 -24.81
CA PHE A 60 6.93 -1.60 -24.52
C PHE A 60 6.82 -1.11 -23.07
N LEU A 61 7.22 -1.94 -22.11
CA LEU A 61 7.19 -1.62 -20.67
C LEU A 61 8.21 -0.55 -20.25
N ALA A 62 9.21 -0.26 -21.08
CA ALA A 62 10.18 0.81 -20.83
C ALA A 62 9.79 2.17 -21.40
N GLY A 63 8.62 2.28 -22.05
CA GLY A 63 8.25 3.51 -22.75
C GLY A 63 8.68 3.56 -24.21
N ASN A 64 9.34 2.52 -24.74
CA ASN A 64 9.90 2.44 -26.10
C ASN A 64 8.98 1.71 -27.10
N GLY A 65 7.78 1.34 -26.69
CA GLY A 65 6.79 0.69 -27.56
C GLY A 65 6.20 1.64 -28.60
N ASP A 66 5.55 1.03 -29.59
CA ASP A 66 4.65 1.72 -30.50
C ASP A 66 3.22 1.51 -29.98
N TYR A 67 2.56 2.59 -29.58
CA TYR A 67 1.26 2.56 -28.89
C TYR A 67 0.09 2.82 -29.83
N ASP A 68 0.14 2.26 -31.04
CA ASP A 68 -0.91 2.43 -32.04
C ASP A 68 -2.21 1.72 -31.58
N GLY A 69 -3.32 2.47 -31.44
CA GLY A 69 -4.66 1.92 -31.20
C GLY A 69 -5.36 2.39 -29.92
N GLU A 70 -4.64 2.51 -28.80
CA GLU A 70 -5.13 3.06 -27.53
C GLU A 70 -3.97 3.84 -26.89
N SER A 71 -4.10 5.17 -26.84
CA SER A 71 -3.00 6.02 -26.36
C SER A 71 -2.84 5.87 -24.86
N PRO A 72 -1.61 5.65 -24.36
CA PRO A 72 -1.32 5.80 -22.96
C PRO A 72 -1.78 7.17 -22.47
N VAL A 73 -2.22 7.23 -21.22
CA VAL A 73 -2.74 8.46 -20.63
C VAL A 73 -2.01 8.80 -19.34
N ALA A 74 -1.96 10.09 -19.02
CA ALA A 74 -1.66 10.55 -17.67
C ALA A 74 -2.98 10.96 -17.01
N MET A 75 -3.30 10.41 -15.84
CA MET A 75 -4.55 10.71 -15.14
C MET A 75 -4.49 12.09 -14.48
N ALA A 76 -5.59 12.85 -14.53
CA ALA A 76 -5.75 14.10 -13.81
C ALA A 76 -6.43 13.86 -12.46
N TYR A 77 -5.89 14.46 -11.40
CA TYR A 77 -6.50 14.48 -10.08
C TYR A 77 -6.06 15.71 -9.29
N ALA A 78 -6.75 15.97 -8.20
CA ALA A 78 -6.46 17.00 -7.20
C ALA A 78 -6.12 16.30 -5.89
N GLY A 79 -5.92 17.03 -4.81
CA GLY A 79 -5.67 16.40 -3.52
C GLY A 79 -5.51 17.39 -2.39
N HIS A 80 -5.85 16.98 -1.18
CA HIS A 80 -5.47 17.68 0.04
C HIS A 80 -4.12 17.15 0.51
N GLN A 81 -3.07 17.94 0.29
CA GLN A 81 -1.72 17.63 0.72
C GLN A 81 -1.50 18.20 2.11
N PHE A 82 -1.29 17.34 3.11
CA PHE A 82 -1.18 17.75 4.53
C PHE A 82 -2.35 18.63 5.00
N GLY A 83 -3.57 18.34 4.51
CA GLY A 83 -4.78 19.11 4.84
C GLY A 83 -5.01 20.36 3.99
N HIS A 84 -4.07 20.75 3.13
CA HIS A 84 -4.22 21.89 2.23
C HIS A 84 -4.63 21.45 0.83
N TYR A 85 -5.70 22.05 0.29
CA TYR A 85 -6.19 21.70 -1.04
C TYR A 85 -5.23 22.16 -2.15
N SER A 86 -4.86 21.23 -3.01
CA SER A 86 -4.14 21.45 -4.26
C SER A 86 -5.10 21.19 -5.43
N PRO A 87 -5.48 22.22 -6.20
CA PRO A 87 -6.53 22.11 -7.22
C PRO A 87 -6.09 21.32 -8.46
N LEU A 88 -4.78 21.08 -8.62
CA LEU A 88 -4.24 20.33 -9.74
C LEU A 88 -2.97 19.58 -9.32
N LEU A 89 -3.08 18.26 -9.30
CA LEU A 89 -2.01 17.28 -9.20
C LEU A 89 -1.98 16.50 -10.52
N GLY A 90 -2.31 15.21 -10.50
CA GLY A 90 -2.26 14.33 -11.65
C GLY A 90 -0.99 13.48 -11.67
N ASP A 91 -0.93 12.54 -12.61
CA ASP A 91 0.20 11.65 -12.80
C ASP A 91 1.43 12.41 -13.29
N GLY A 92 2.19 13.00 -12.36
CA GLY A 92 3.32 13.86 -12.69
C GLY A 92 4.55 13.13 -13.24
N ARG A 93 4.62 11.81 -13.07
CA ARG A 93 5.73 10.96 -13.54
C ARG A 93 5.26 9.57 -13.97
N ALA A 94 3.99 9.43 -14.29
CA ALA A 94 3.38 8.14 -14.56
C ALA A 94 2.52 8.19 -15.82
N HIS A 95 2.46 7.07 -16.54
CA HIS A 95 1.63 6.88 -17.73
C HIS A 95 0.89 5.56 -17.59
N MET A 96 -0.44 5.59 -17.65
CA MET A 96 -1.29 4.41 -17.75
C MET A 96 -1.21 3.88 -19.17
N LEU A 97 -0.63 2.69 -19.35
CA LEU A 97 -0.54 2.06 -20.67
C LEU A 97 -1.90 1.51 -21.12
N GLY A 98 -2.73 1.09 -20.17
CA GLY A 98 -3.96 0.37 -20.41
C GLY A 98 -4.20 -0.66 -19.31
N GLN A 99 -5.14 -1.55 -19.55
CA GLN A 99 -5.44 -2.69 -18.70
C GLN A 99 -5.10 -4.01 -19.39
N LEU A 100 -4.64 -4.95 -18.57
CA LEU A 100 -4.71 -6.38 -18.87
C LEU A 100 -5.96 -6.97 -18.22
N GLN A 101 -6.33 -8.19 -18.61
CA GLN A 101 -7.35 -8.96 -17.91
C GLN A 101 -6.71 -10.11 -17.15
N ASN A 102 -7.11 -10.30 -15.89
CA ASN A 102 -6.71 -11.47 -15.12
C ASN A 102 -7.53 -12.72 -15.52
N ALA A 103 -7.25 -13.86 -14.87
CA ALA A 103 -7.93 -15.14 -15.14
C ALA A 103 -9.46 -15.09 -14.94
N ASP A 104 -9.95 -14.21 -14.06
CA ASP A 104 -11.38 -14.00 -13.78
C ASP A 104 -12.03 -12.98 -14.73
N GLY A 105 -11.27 -12.41 -15.66
CA GLY A 105 -11.73 -11.39 -16.61
C GLY A 105 -11.79 -9.97 -16.05
N ALA A 106 -11.35 -9.76 -14.80
CA ALA A 106 -11.26 -8.42 -14.21
C ALA A 106 -10.12 -7.62 -14.86
N PHE A 107 -10.38 -6.32 -15.07
CA PHE A 107 -9.37 -5.40 -15.59
C PHE A 107 -8.36 -5.02 -14.49
N ILE A 108 -7.09 -5.04 -14.85
CA ILE A 108 -5.98 -4.62 -14.00
C ILE A 108 -5.24 -3.51 -14.72
N ASP A 109 -5.18 -2.34 -14.09
CA ASP A 109 -4.43 -1.19 -14.58
C ASP A 109 -2.93 -1.52 -14.68
N VAL A 110 -2.28 -1.05 -15.75
CA VAL A 110 -0.83 -1.12 -15.93
C VAL A 110 -0.26 0.27 -16.13
N GLN A 111 0.45 0.77 -15.11
CA GLN A 111 1.01 2.11 -15.08
C GLN A 111 2.55 2.07 -15.06
N LEU A 112 3.20 2.84 -15.92
CA LEU A 112 4.66 3.04 -15.88
C LEU A 112 5.01 4.24 -15.01
N LYS A 113 5.61 4.02 -13.84
CA LYS A 113 6.11 5.08 -12.95
C LYS A 113 7.59 5.37 -13.24
N GLY A 114 7.95 6.65 -13.36
CA GLY A 114 9.28 7.10 -13.76
C GLY A 114 9.49 7.20 -15.28
N SER A 115 8.41 7.14 -16.04
CA SER A 115 8.41 6.98 -17.50
C SER A 115 8.41 8.30 -18.29
N GLY A 116 8.67 9.43 -17.62
CA GLY A 116 8.83 10.74 -18.25
C GLY A 116 7.87 11.80 -17.71
N ARG A 117 8.05 13.03 -18.21
CA ARG A 117 7.21 14.17 -17.83
C ARG A 117 5.84 14.09 -18.49
N THR A 118 4.86 14.62 -17.77
CA THR A 118 3.48 14.80 -18.20
C THR A 118 3.09 16.27 -17.99
N PRO A 119 1.89 16.71 -18.42
CA PRO A 119 1.36 18.03 -18.06
C PRO A 119 1.28 18.26 -16.53
N TYR A 120 1.33 17.19 -15.74
CA TYR A 120 1.16 17.19 -14.28
C TYR A 120 2.48 17.19 -13.50
N SER A 121 3.65 17.22 -14.15
CA SER A 121 4.95 17.05 -13.47
C SER A 121 5.33 18.16 -12.47
N ARG A 122 4.63 19.31 -12.46
CA ARG A 122 4.83 20.42 -11.49
C ARG A 122 6.30 20.84 -11.27
N GLY A 123 7.16 20.68 -12.27
CA GLY A 123 8.60 21.03 -12.23
C GLY A 123 9.56 19.84 -12.02
N GLY A 124 9.05 18.65 -11.70
CA GLY A 124 9.85 17.43 -11.65
C GLY A 124 10.29 16.94 -13.04
N ASP A 125 11.34 16.12 -13.07
CA ASP A 125 11.90 15.56 -14.31
C ASP A 125 11.09 14.37 -14.88
N GLY A 126 10.10 13.87 -14.13
CA GLY A 126 9.24 12.76 -14.53
C GLY A 126 9.94 11.39 -14.50
N ARG A 127 11.16 11.29 -13.97
CA ARG A 127 11.95 10.05 -13.90
C ARG A 127 11.92 9.47 -12.49
N ALA A 128 12.19 8.17 -12.40
CA ALA A 128 12.48 7.48 -11.14
C ALA A 128 13.91 6.92 -11.18
N THR A 129 14.47 6.64 -10.00
CA THR A 129 15.77 5.98 -9.87
C THR A 129 15.58 4.48 -9.69
N VAL A 130 16.63 3.69 -9.95
CA VAL A 130 16.64 2.26 -9.62
C VAL A 130 16.31 2.04 -8.13
N GLY A 131 16.90 2.83 -7.23
CA GLY A 131 16.60 2.73 -5.80
C GLY A 131 15.13 2.97 -5.45
N ALA A 132 14.48 3.95 -6.10
CA ALA A 132 13.06 4.22 -5.86
C ALA A 132 12.17 3.05 -6.30
N VAL A 133 12.44 2.44 -7.46
CA VAL A 133 11.63 1.31 -7.96
C VAL A 133 11.92 0.02 -7.20
N VAL A 134 13.15 -0.19 -6.70
CA VAL A 134 13.51 -1.30 -5.79
C VAL A 134 12.77 -1.17 -4.46
N ARG A 135 12.74 0.03 -3.86
CA ARG A 135 11.98 0.28 -2.63
C ARG A 135 10.51 -0.05 -2.82
N GLU A 136 9.90 0.50 -3.87
CA GLU A 136 8.47 0.32 -4.11
C GLU A 136 8.13 -1.15 -4.39
N TYR A 137 8.97 -1.89 -5.12
CA TYR A 137 8.83 -3.34 -5.30
C TYR A 137 8.82 -4.07 -3.95
N LEU A 138 9.86 -3.88 -3.13
CA LEU A 138 10.01 -4.62 -1.88
C LEU A 138 8.87 -4.34 -0.90
N ILE A 139 8.44 -3.08 -0.79
CA ILE A 139 7.36 -2.72 0.13
C ILE A 139 6.01 -3.18 -0.43
N SER A 140 5.74 -3.00 -1.72
CA SER A 140 4.46 -3.44 -2.31
C SER A 140 4.28 -4.96 -2.21
N GLU A 141 5.32 -5.73 -2.50
CA GLU A 141 5.25 -7.20 -2.43
C GLU A 141 5.29 -7.72 -0.98
N ALA A 142 5.88 -6.99 -0.04
CA ALA A 142 5.73 -7.28 1.39
C ALA A 142 4.28 -7.13 1.85
N MET A 143 3.59 -6.06 1.42
CA MET A 143 2.17 -5.87 1.72
C MET A 143 1.32 -7.01 1.15
N ALA A 144 1.60 -7.43 -0.09
CA ALA A 144 0.92 -8.55 -0.72
C ALA A 144 1.17 -9.88 0.02
N GLY A 145 2.41 -10.16 0.43
CA GLY A 145 2.75 -11.35 1.22
C GLY A 145 2.09 -11.37 2.61
N LEU A 146 1.85 -10.19 3.21
CA LEU A 146 1.06 -10.02 4.43
C LEU A 146 -0.45 -10.15 4.20
N GLY A 147 -0.90 -10.40 2.96
CA GLY A 147 -2.32 -10.45 2.61
C GLY A 147 -3.03 -9.10 2.69
N ILE A 148 -2.27 -7.99 2.67
CA ILE A 148 -2.82 -6.64 2.74
C ILE A 148 -3.05 -6.12 1.31
N PRO A 149 -4.27 -5.67 0.95
CA PRO A 149 -4.55 -5.13 -0.37
C PRO A 149 -3.59 -3.99 -0.75
N THR A 150 -3.04 -4.08 -1.95
CA THR A 150 -1.96 -3.20 -2.39
C THR A 150 -1.86 -3.18 -3.91
N THR A 151 -1.46 -2.03 -4.45
CA THR A 151 -0.86 -1.99 -5.79
C THR A 151 0.36 -2.92 -5.82
N ARG A 152 0.59 -3.57 -6.95
CA ARG A 152 1.60 -4.61 -7.14
C ARG A 152 2.67 -4.15 -8.12
N THR A 153 3.89 -4.64 -7.96
CA THR A 153 4.95 -4.38 -8.92
C THR A 153 5.12 -5.57 -9.85
N LEU A 154 4.74 -5.39 -11.12
CA LEU A 154 4.85 -6.42 -12.14
C LEU A 154 6.29 -6.57 -12.63
N ALA A 155 6.97 -5.46 -12.88
CA ALA A 155 8.36 -5.45 -13.30
C ALA A 155 9.06 -4.16 -12.88
N ILE A 156 10.39 -4.23 -12.78
CA ILE A 156 11.27 -3.07 -12.70
C ILE A 156 12.29 -3.13 -13.83
N LEU A 157 12.52 -1.98 -14.47
CA LEU A 157 13.38 -1.84 -15.63
C LEU A 157 14.45 -0.77 -15.38
N GLY A 158 15.66 -1.01 -15.89
CA GLY A 158 16.70 -0.01 -16.03
C GLY A 158 16.50 0.78 -17.33
N THR A 159 16.79 2.08 -17.31
CA THR A 159 16.59 2.94 -18.51
C THR A 159 17.84 3.08 -19.37
N GLY A 160 19.02 2.75 -18.82
CA GLY A 160 20.33 3.09 -19.40
C GLY A 160 20.72 4.56 -19.22
N GLU A 161 19.81 5.39 -18.67
CA GLU A 161 20.04 6.82 -18.44
C GLU A 161 20.46 7.07 -16.98
N SER A 162 21.17 8.18 -16.75
CA SER A 162 21.43 8.68 -15.40
C SER A 162 20.47 9.81 -15.04
N VAL A 163 20.02 9.84 -13.78
CA VAL A 163 19.07 10.80 -13.21
C VAL A 163 19.75 11.55 -12.07
N MET A 164 19.55 12.87 -11.99
CA MET A 164 20.14 13.69 -10.92
C MET A 164 19.25 13.65 -9.66
N ARG A 165 19.76 13.16 -8.54
CA ARG A 165 19.11 13.24 -7.20
C ARG A 165 20.14 13.67 -6.17
N ASP A 166 19.79 14.63 -5.31
CA ASP A 166 20.68 15.14 -4.26
C ASP A 166 22.12 15.46 -4.72
N TYR A 167 22.23 16.10 -5.89
CA TYR A 167 23.50 16.45 -6.56
C TYR A 167 24.37 15.26 -7.01
N GLN A 168 23.82 14.05 -7.04
CA GLN A 168 24.44 12.84 -7.54
C GLN A 168 23.74 12.31 -8.79
N MET A 169 24.53 11.80 -9.74
CA MET A 169 24.01 11.09 -10.90
C MET A 169 23.82 9.62 -10.52
N VAL A 170 22.59 9.14 -10.55
CA VAL A 170 22.23 7.77 -10.19
C VAL A 170 21.48 7.07 -11.32
N PRO A 171 21.49 5.72 -11.39
CA PRO A 171 20.80 5.00 -12.47
C PRO A 171 19.29 5.26 -12.48
N GLY A 172 18.75 5.53 -13.67
CA GLY A 172 17.31 5.66 -13.90
C GLY A 172 16.59 4.32 -13.92
N GLY A 173 15.38 4.30 -13.35
CA GLY A 173 14.51 3.13 -13.29
C GLY A 173 13.08 3.44 -13.73
N ILE A 174 12.38 2.41 -14.21
CA ILE A 174 10.93 2.43 -14.47
C ILE A 174 10.30 1.29 -13.69
N GLN A 175 9.19 1.58 -13.02
CA GLN A 175 8.36 0.58 -12.38
C GLN A 175 7.12 0.33 -13.24
N VAL A 176 6.84 -0.93 -13.53
CA VAL A 176 5.55 -1.38 -14.08
C VAL A 176 4.66 -1.70 -12.89
N ARG A 177 3.85 -0.73 -12.48
CA ARG A 177 2.90 -0.86 -11.39
C ARG A 177 1.58 -1.38 -11.92
N THR A 178 0.95 -2.27 -11.16
CA THR A 178 -0.39 -2.77 -11.43
C THR A 178 -1.30 -2.58 -10.22
N GLY A 179 -2.61 -2.50 -10.44
CA GLY A 179 -3.60 -2.41 -9.37
C GLY A 179 -4.99 -2.61 -9.94
N ALA A 180 -5.98 -2.89 -9.09
CA ALA A 180 -7.35 -2.98 -9.54
C ALA A 180 -7.83 -1.64 -10.11
N SER A 181 -7.43 -0.51 -9.50
CA SER A 181 -7.71 0.84 -10.02
C SER A 181 -6.75 1.87 -9.45
N HIS A 182 -6.40 2.87 -10.25
CA HIS A 182 -5.65 4.05 -9.80
C HIS A 182 -6.54 5.26 -9.46
N ILE A 183 -7.86 5.08 -9.40
CA ILE A 183 -8.80 6.12 -8.96
C ILE A 183 -8.65 6.36 -7.46
N ARG A 184 -8.49 7.63 -7.08
CA ARG A 184 -8.28 8.07 -5.69
C ARG A 184 -9.40 8.99 -5.23
N VAL A 185 -9.44 9.32 -3.93
CA VAL A 185 -10.27 10.43 -3.43
C VAL A 185 -9.94 11.74 -4.18
N GLY A 186 -8.67 11.97 -4.49
CA GLY A 186 -8.21 13.09 -5.30
C GLY A 186 -8.82 13.18 -6.71
N SER A 187 -9.18 12.05 -7.33
CA SER A 187 -9.84 11.99 -8.64
C SER A 187 -11.25 12.59 -8.56
N PHE A 188 -12.00 12.25 -7.51
CA PHE A 188 -13.33 12.80 -7.27
C PHE A 188 -13.29 14.29 -6.91
N GLN A 189 -12.30 14.72 -6.12
CA GLN A 189 -12.09 16.14 -5.82
C GLN A 189 -11.85 16.96 -7.09
N TYR A 190 -11.06 16.41 -8.01
CA TYR A 190 -10.81 17.03 -9.30
C TYR A 190 -12.06 17.08 -10.19
N ALA A 191 -12.76 15.95 -10.33
CA ALA A 191 -13.97 15.87 -11.12
C ALA A 191 -15.04 16.86 -10.63
N TYR A 192 -15.24 16.92 -9.31
CA TYR A 192 -16.15 17.89 -8.70
C TYR A 192 -15.73 19.33 -9.00
N ALA A 193 -14.45 19.67 -8.83
CA ALA A 193 -13.95 21.03 -9.06
C ALA A 193 -13.99 21.46 -10.54
N LYS A 194 -13.89 20.52 -11.48
CA LYS A 194 -13.85 20.79 -12.93
C LYS A 194 -15.21 20.71 -13.61
N MET A 195 -16.03 19.75 -13.21
CA MET A 195 -17.24 19.35 -13.93
C MET A 195 -18.47 19.29 -13.02
N GLY A 196 -18.33 19.49 -11.71
CA GLY A 196 -19.44 19.45 -10.76
C GLY A 196 -20.08 18.06 -10.68
N LYS A 197 -21.42 18.03 -10.60
CA LYS A 197 -22.22 16.82 -10.43
C LYS A 197 -21.95 15.78 -11.53
N ASP A 198 -21.89 16.19 -12.79
CA ASP A 198 -21.78 15.28 -13.93
C ASP A 198 -20.45 14.51 -13.93
N GLY A 199 -19.34 15.18 -13.61
CA GLY A 199 -18.03 14.52 -13.53
C GLY A 199 -17.92 13.55 -12.34
N VAL A 200 -18.48 13.92 -11.19
CA VAL A 200 -18.55 13.03 -10.02
C VAL A 200 -19.42 11.82 -10.34
N GLN A 201 -20.57 12.02 -11.00
CA GLN A 201 -21.45 10.93 -11.39
C GLN A 201 -20.75 9.97 -12.35
N ALA A 202 -20.05 10.48 -13.36
CA ALA A 202 -19.30 9.65 -14.30
C ALA A 202 -18.24 8.78 -13.61
N LEU A 203 -17.48 9.34 -12.66
CA LEU A 203 -16.53 8.56 -11.86
C LEU A 203 -17.21 7.55 -10.95
N ALA A 204 -18.32 7.91 -10.30
CA ALA A 204 -19.06 7.01 -9.43
C ALA A 204 -19.64 5.83 -10.21
N ASP A 205 -20.25 6.08 -11.37
CA ASP A 205 -20.80 5.04 -12.23
C ASP A 205 -19.70 4.11 -12.76
N HIS A 206 -18.54 4.65 -13.20
CA HIS A 206 -17.38 3.86 -13.61
C HIS A 206 -16.82 2.99 -12.49
N LEU A 207 -16.68 3.55 -11.28
CA LEU A 207 -16.19 2.82 -10.11
C LEU A 207 -17.16 1.69 -9.70
N ILE A 208 -18.47 1.95 -9.76
CA ILE A 208 -19.51 0.95 -9.49
C ILE A 208 -19.47 -0.18 -10.52
N GLU A 209 -19.41 0.15 -11.82
CA GLU A 209 -19.40 -0.83 -12.89
C GLU A 209 -18.24 -1.82 -12.78
N HIS A 210 -17.04 -1.33 -12.47
CA HIS A 210 -15.82 -2.14 -12.54
C HIS A 210 -15.35 -2.69 -11.19
N HIS A 211 -15.71 -2.06 -10.07
CA HIS A 211 -15.10 -2.38 -8.77
C HIS A 211 -16.08 -2.53 -7.61
N PHE A 212 -17.34 -2.11 -7.78
CA PHE A 212 -18.38 -2.20 -6.76
C PHE A 212 -19.71 -2.69 -7.37
N ALA A 213 -19.65 -3.74 -8.19
CA ALA A 213 -20.82 -4.28 -8.87
C ALA A 213 -21.93 -4.71 -7.87
N GLU A 214 -21.55 -5.03 -6.63
CA GLU A 214 -22.46 -5.33 -5.53
C GLU A 214 -23.44 -4.20 -5.21
N VAL A 215 -23.06 -2.92 -5.43
CA VAL A 215 -23.95 -1.77 -5.15
C VAL A 215 -24.72 -1.29 -6.38
N ALA A 216 -24.46 -1.82 -7.57
CA ALA A 216 -25.01 -1.32 -8.83
C ALA A 216 -26.56 -1.39 -8.90
N SER A 217 -27.15 -2.36 -8.20
CA SER A 217 -28.61 -2.58 -8.18
C SER A 217 -29.35 -1.89 -7.03
N HIS A 218 -28.63 -1.18 -6.16
CA HIS A 218 -29.22 -0.45 -5.04
C HIS A 218 -29.97 0.80 -5.53
N GLU A 219 -31.14 1.09 -4.93
CA GLU A 219 -31.85 2.36 -5.17
C GLU A 219 -31.01 3.56 -4.71
N ASP A 220 -30.22 3.38 -3.65
CA ASP A 220 -29.28 4.35 -3.08
C ASP A 220 -27.82 4.03 -3.46
N LYS A 221 -27.55 3.65 -4.71
CA LYS A 221 -26.23 3.19 -5.17
C LYS A 221 -25.05 4.12 -4.81
N TYR A 222 -25.25 5.44 -4.81
CA TYR A 222 -24.17 6.40 -4.48
C TYR A 222 -23.89 6.47 -2.97
N PRO A 223 -24.90 6.59 -2.08
CA PRO A 223 -24.70 6.35 -0.65
C PRO A 223 -24.09 4.97 -0.33
N ALA A 224 -24.54 3.92 -1.00
CA ALA A 224 -24.00 2.56 -0.83
C ALA A 224 -22.52 2.45 -1.27
N LEU A 225 -22.12 3.16 -2.33
CA LEU A 225 -20.73 3.27 -2.75
C LEU A 225 -19.86 3.92 -1.65
N LEU A 226 -20.31 5.02 -1.04
CA LEU A 226 -19.58 5.67 0.06
C LEU A 226 -19.36 4.70 1.23
N GLU A 227 -20.40 3.97 1.61
CA GLU A 227 -20.34 2.96 2.67
C GLU A 227 -19.36 1.81 2.33
N ALA A 228 -19.42 1.27 1.11
CA ALA A 228 -18.53 0.20 0.67
C ALA A 228 -17.06 0.63 0.66
N VAL A 229 -16.77 1.85 0.16
CA VAL A 229 -15.42 2.44 0.22
C VAL A 229 -14.97 2.64 1.67
N ALA A 230 -15.86 3.14 2.54
CA ALA A 230 -15.56 3.32 3.96
C ALA A 230 -15.19 2.00 4.65
N VAL A 231 -15.92 0.91 4.39
CA VAL A 231 -15.61 -0.43 4.91
C VAL A 231 -14.24 -0.92 4.41
N ARG A 232 -13.96 -0.82 3.11
CA ARG A 232 -12.66 -1.24 2.54
C ARG A 232 -11.50 -0.46 3.16
N GLN A 233 -11.69 0.84 3.40
CA GLN A 233 -10.67 1.70 4.00
C GLN A 233 -10.47 1.42 5.50
N ALA A 234 -11.53 1.13 6.25
CA ALA A 234 -11.42 0.68 7.63
C ALA A 234 -10.63 -0.65 7.73
N GLN A 235 -10.92 -1.60 6.84
CA GLN A 235 -10.19 -2.86 6.73
C GLN A 235 -8.70 -2.63 6.44
N LEU A 236 -8.40 -1.90 5.37
CA LEU A 236 -7.02 -1.61 4.94
C LEU A 236 -6.19 -0.95 6.06
N ILE A 237 -6.71 0.11 6.66
CA ILE A 237 -5.98 0.87 7.67
C ILE A 237 -5.83 0.07 8.97
N SER A 238 -6.82 -0.75 9.34
CA SER A 238 -6.68 -1.66 10.49
C SER A 238 -5.55 -2.66 10.27
N GLN A 239 -5.44 -3.23 9.07
CA GLN A 239 -4.37 -4.16 8.72
C GLN A 239 -3.00 -3.49 8.76
N TRP A 240 -2.87 -2.26 8.22
CA TRP A 240 -1.63 -1.48 8.32
C TRP A 240 -1.17 -1.32 9.77
N MET A 241 -2.08 -0.91 10.63
CA MET A 241 -1.75 -0.65 12.03
C MET A 241 -1.37 -1.94 12.77
N LEU A 242 -2.03 -3.07 12.48
CA LEU A 242 -1.78 -4.37 13.10
C LEU A 242 -0.44 -5.00 12.74
N VAL A 243 0.19 -4.58 11.64
CA VAL A 243 1.54 -5.00 11.23
C VAL A 243 2.60 -3.91 11.45
N GLY A 244 2.23 -2.80 12.09
CA GLY A 244 3.16 -1.71 12.37
C GLY A 244 3.57 -0.90 11.13
N PHE A 245 2.79 -0.96 10.05
CA PHE A 245 3.04 -0.18 8.83
C PHE A 245 2.58 1.27 9.01
N ILE A 246 3.44 2.20 8.59
CA ILE A 246 3.17 3.63 8.53
C ILE A 246 3.28 4.09 7.08
N HIS A 247 2.19 4.58 6.51
CA HIS A 247 2.18 5.06 5.12
C HIS A 247 2.96 6.37 4.95
N GLY A 248 2.92 7.25 5.96
CA GLY A 248 3.69 8.50 6.02
C GLY A 248 3.20 9.66 5.15
N VAL A 249 2.34 9.44 4.16
CA VAL A 249 1.73 10.51 3.31
C VAL A 249 0.30 10.12 2.90
N MET A 250 -0.62 10.09 3.86
CA MET A 250 -2.04 9.78 3.62
C MET A 250 -2.82 11.00 3.12
N ASN A 251 -2.28 11.68 2.09
CA ASN A 251 -3.03 12.72 1.37
C ASN A 251 -4.22 12.08 0.63
N THR A 252 -5.24 12.86 0.28
CA THR A 252 -6.41 12.31 -0.44
C THR A 252 -6.07 11.83 -1.86
N ASP A 253 -5.01 12.34 -2.47
CA ASP A 253 -4.45 11.81 -3.74
C ASP A 253 -3.75 10.45 -3.58
N ASN A 254 -3.45 10.00 -2.36
CA ASN A 254 -2.85 8.69 -2.07
C ASN A 254 -3.85 7.72 -1.41
N MET A 255 -5.15 8.01 -1.49
CA MET A 255 -6.19 7.12 -0.97
C MET A 255 -6.96 6.48 -2.11
N SER A 256 -6.59 5.23 -2.44
CA SER A 256 -7.24 4.43 -3.48
C SER A 256 -8.70 4.13 -3.11
N LEU A 257 -9.64 4.35 -4.02
CA LEU A 257 -11.05 4.05 -3.73
C LEU A 257 -11.38 2.56 -3.74
N VAL A 258 -10.54 1.73 -4.36
CA VAL A 258 -10.73 0.27 -4.35
C VAL A 258 -10.18 -0.40 -3.08
N GLY A 259 -9.58 0.37 -2.16
CA GLY A 259 -9.09 -0.13 -0.87
C GLY A 259 -7.70 -0.76 -0.95
N GLU A 260 -6.85 -0.32 -1.88
CA GLU A 260 -5.47 -0.78 -2.01
C GLU A 260 -4.47 0.23 -1.41
N THR A 261 -3.39 -0.28 -0.82
CA THR A 261 -2.20 0.52 -0.52
C THR A 261 -1.55 1.02 -1.81
N ILE A 262 -1.32 2.34 -1.91
CA ILE A 262 -0.79 2.97 -3.13
C ILE A 262 0.24 4.04 -2.79
N ASP A 263 1.20 4.27 -3.71
CA ASP A 263 2.20 5.34 -3.61
C ASP A 263 3.12 5.24 -2.37
N PHE A 264 3.97 4.21 -2.39
CA PHE A 264 5.02 3.92 -1.42
C PHE A 264 6.19 4.93 -1.46
N GLY A 265 5.92 6.17 -1.06
CA GLY A 265 6.93 7.21 -0.89
C GLY A 265 7.71 7.01 0.40
N PRO A 266 7.41 7.75 1.48
CA PRO A 266 8.11 7.62 2.75
C PRO A 266 7.33 6.73 3.72
N CYS A 267 6.90 5.56 3.23
CA CYS A 267 6.29 4.53 4.05
C CYS A 267 7.34 3.61 4.66
N ALA A 268 7.01 2.98 5.79
CA ALA A 268 7.93 2.10 6.50
C ALA A 268 7.19 1.24 7.52
N PHE A 269 7.73 0.07 7.80
CA PHE A 269 7.36 -0.71 8.98
C PHE A 269 8.16 -0.21 10.19
N MET A 270 7.54 -0.15 11.36
CA MET A 270 8.27 0.13 12.59
C MET A 270 9.04 -1.09 13.07
N ASP A 271 10.26 -0.86 13.56
CA ASP A 271 11.00 -1.83 14.35
C ASP A 271 10.46 -1.79 15.79
N GLU A 272 10.91 -0.84 16.62
CA GLU A 272 10.35 -0.66 17.97
C GLU A 272 8.97 0.00 17.94
N PHE A 273 8.04 -0.53 18.73
CA PHE A 273 6.71 0.04 18.84
C PHE A 273 6.76 1.43 19.48
N LYS A 274 6.14 2.40 18.80
CA LYS A 274 5.95 3.76 19.29
C LYS A 274 4.72 4.34 18.63
N ALA A 275 3.71 4.70 19.42
CA ALA A 275 2.41 5.10 18.89
C ALA A 275 2.52 6.35 17.99
N LYS A 276 3.39 7.28 18.37
CA LYS A 276 3.65 8.53 17.65
C LYS A 276 4.81 8.44 16.66
N LYS A 277 5.17 7.23 16.19
CA LYS A 277 6.25 7.05 15.21
C LYS A 277 5.84 7.67 13.88
N VAL A 278 6.79 8.37 13.25
CA VAL A 278 6.67 9.03 11.95
C VAL A 278 7.95 8.73 11.18
N PHE A 279 7.83 8.41 9.89
CA PHE A 279 8.97 8.20 8.99
C PHE A 279 9.10 9.28 7.91
N SER A 280 7.99 9.91 7.52
CA SER A 280 8.02 10.98 6.52
C SER A 280 8.84 12.17 6.99
N SER A 281 9.89 12.51 6.23
CA SER A 281 10.80 13.61 6.56
C SER A 281 10.12 14.99 6.58
N ILE A 282 8.97 15.11 5.93
CA ILE A 282 8.16 16.34 5.86
C ILE A 282 7.03 16.38 6.88
N ASP A 283 6.71 15.27 7.54
CA ASP A 283 5.66 15.22 8.58
C ASP A 283 6.21 15.59 9.95
N ARG A 284 6.38 16.90 10.18
CA ARG A 284 6.97 17.42 11.44
C ARG A 284 5.99 17.40 12.62
N ASP A 285 4.70 17.49 12.32
CA ASP A 285 3.64 17.59 13.33
C ASP A 285 2.99 16.24 13.63
N GLY A 286 3.44 15.17 12.96
CA GLY A 286 2.93 13.81 13.15
C GLY A 286 1.50 13.62 12.65
N ARG A 287 1.12 14.35 11.59
CA ARG A 287 -0.21 14.22 10.96
C ARG A 287 -0.47 12.79 10.51
N TYR A 288 0.56 12.10 10.03
CA TYR A 288 0.49 10.74 9.50
C TYR A 288 1.29 9.75 10.37
N ALA A 289 1.40 10.04 11.68
CA ALA A 289 1.94 9.08 12.64
C ALA A 289 1.07 7.82 12.71
N TRP A 290 1.63 6.71 13.21
CA TRP A 290 0.92 5.42 13.31
C TRP A 290 -0.45 5.54 14.02
N ASP A 291 -0.51 6.25 15.15
CA ASP A 291 -1.75 6.47 15.92
C ASP A 291 -2.75 7.42 15.26
N GLN A 292 -2.35 8.15 14.21
CA GLN A 292 -3.22 9.06 13.45
C GLN A 292 -3.83 8.44 12.20
N GLN A 293 -3.34 7.29 11.73
CA GLN A 293 -3.76 6.74 10.43
C GLN A 293 -5.27 6.50 10.33
N ALA A 294 -5.91 6.01 11.40
CA ALA A 294 -7.36 5.83 11.47
C ALA A 294 -8.13 7.16 11.37
N ASN A 295 -7.70 8.17 12.14
CA ASN A 295 -8.32 9.49 12.13
C ASN A 295 -8.19 10.17 10.76
N ILE A 296 -7.03 10.00 10.11
CA ILE A 296 -6.80 10.52 8.77
C ILE A 296 -7.60 9.76 7.71
N GLY A 297 -7.77 8.45 7.86
CA GLY A 297 -8.68 7.66 7.03
C GLY A 297 -10.10 8.22 7.03
N TYR A 298 -10.66 8.45 8.22
CA TYR A 298 -11.97 9.10 8.37
C TYR A 298 -12.01 10.51 7.75
N TRP A 299 -10.97 11.31 7.99
CA TRP A 299 -10.90 12.68 7.44
C TRP A 299 -10.87 12.67 5.90
N ASN A 300 -10.10 11.78 5.29
CA ASN A 300 -10.05 11.64 3.84
C ASN A 300 -11.38 11.12 3.26
N LEU A 301 -12.06 10.18 3.94
CA LEU A 301 -13.41 9.74 3.55
C LEU A 301 -14.44 10.86 3.66
N SER A 302 -14.30 11.75 4.65
CA SER A 302 -15.16 12.95 4.74
C SER A 302 -14.95 13.87 3.53
N ARG A 303 -13.71 14.06 3.09
CA ARG A 303 -13.40 14.80 1.86
C ARG A 303 -13.90 14.11 0.59
N PHE A 304 -14.02 12.78 0.59
CA PHE A 304 -14.64 12.04 -0.49
C PHE A 304 -16.17 12.24 -0.49
N ALA A 305 -16.81 12.08 0.66
CA ALA A 305 -18.25 12.25 0.83
C ALA A 305 -18.74 13.63 0.38
N GLU A 306 -17.98 14.69 0.66
CA GLU A 306 -18.26 16.06 0.18
C GLU A 306 -18.42 16.15 -1.33
N THR A 307 -17.66 15.37 -2.10
CA THR A 307 -17.77 15.35 -3.56
C THR A 307 -19.04 14.67 -4.05
N LEU A 308 -19.59 13.75 -3.25
CA LEU A 308 -20.76 12.93 -3.58
C LEU A 308 -22.09 13.57 -3.18
N LEU A 309 -22.09 14.60 -2.32
CA LEU A 309 -23.32 15.25 -1.82
C LEU A 309 -24.35 15.58 -2.93
N PRO A 310 -23.97 16.12 -4.11
CA PRO A 310 -24.92 16.41 -5.18
C PRO A 310 -25.63 15.17 -5.77
N LEU A 311 -25.14 13.97 -5.47
CA LEU A 311 -25.71 12.69 -5.90
C LEU A 311 -26.63 12.05 -4.84
N PHE A 312 -26.64 12.57 -3.61
CA PHE A 312 -27.40 11.98 -2.50
C PHE A 312 -28.80 12.56 -2.38
N ALA A 313 -28.91 13.89 -2.42
CA ALA A 313 -30.18 14.60 -2.38
C ALA A 313 -30.03 15.99 -3.03
N ASP A 314 -31.17 16.59 -3.41
CA ASP A 314 -31.20 17.98 -3.88
C ASP A 314 -31.09 18.97 -2.70
N ASP A 315 -31.59 18.58 -1.52
CA ASP A 315 -31.43 19.34 -0.29
C ASP A 315 -30.06 19.08 0.35
N SER A 316 -29.34 20.15 0.67
CA SER A 316 -27.97 20.06 1.19
C SER A 316 -27.90 19.46 2.59
N ASP A 317 -28.89 19.74 3.46
CA ASP A 317 -28.88 19.26 4.84
C ASP A 317 -29.20 17.75 4.87
N GLU A 318 -30.13 17.32 4.02
CA GLU A 318 -30.43 15.90 3.80
C GLU A 318 -29.22 15.14 3.24
N ALA A 319 -28.55 15.66 2.21
CA ALA A 319 -27.37 15.04 1.64
C ALA A 319 -26.24 14.88 2.66
N VAL A 320 -26.00 15.90 3.49
CA VAL A 320 -24.99 15.84 4.57
C VAL A 320 -25.35 14.78 5.60
N LYS A 321 -26.62 14.71 6.01
CA LYS A 321 -27.06 13.69 6.98
C LYS A 321 -26.86 12.27 6.44
N ILE A 322 -27.19 12.04 5.16
CA ILE A 322 -26.94 10.75 4.50
C ILE A 322 -25.44 10.42 4.53
N ALA A 323 -24.58 11.38 4.20
CA ALA A 323 -23.14 11.20 4.22
C ALA A 323 -22.60 10.86 5.63
N GLU A 324 -23.04 11.61 6.65
CA GLU A 324 -22.64 11.38 8.05
C GLU A 324 -23.04 9.98 8.53
N ASP A 325 -24.28 9.56 8.25
CA ASP A 325 -24.79 8.23 8.60
C ASP A 325 -23.93 7.13 7.96
N LYS A 326 -23.57 7.25 6.67
CA LYS A 326 -22.71 6.27 5.98
C LYS A 326 -21.26 6.29 6.48
N LEU A 327 -20.73 7.45 6.87
CA LEU A 327 -19.38 7.57 7.41
C LEU A 327 -19.24 6.94 8.81
N GLN A 328 -20.33 6.83 9.59
CA GLN A 328 -20.28 6.12 10.88
C GLN A 328 -19.85 4.66 10.72
N THR A 329 -20.20 4.02 9.60
CA THR A 329 -19.78 2.64 9.29
C THR A 329 -18.26 2.49 9.34
N TYR A 330 -17.48 3.51 8.93
CA TYR A 330 -16.01 3.47 9.05
C TYR A 330 -15.54 3.32 10.49
N ILE A 331 -16.09 4.15 11.39
CA ILE A 331 -15.63 4.23 12.79
C ILE A 331 -15.86 2.89 13.48
N VAL A 332 -17.08 2.37 13.38
CA VAL A 332 -17.46 1.08 13.98
C VAL A 332 -16.63 -0.05 13.38
N THR A 333 -16.55 -0.13 12.06
CA THR A 333 -15.80 -1.19 11.35
C THR A 333 -14.32 -1.18 11.73
N PHE A 334 -13.68 -0.01 11.76
CA PHE A 334 -12.27 0.09 12.12
C PHE A 334 -12.01 -0.37 13.56
N GLN A 335 -12.83 0.09 14.52
CA GLN A 335 -12.68 -0.27 15.93
C GLN A 335 -12.83 -1.77 16.15
N GLU A 336 -13.85 -2.39 15.54
CA GLU A 336 -14.10 -3.82 15.63
C GLU A 336 -12.95 -4.64 15.02
N LEU A 337 -12.51 -4.28 13.81
CA LEU A 337 -11.44 -5.00 13.12
C LEU A 337 -10.09 -4.87 13.82
N PHE A 338 -9.75 -3.67 14.30
CA PHE A 338 -8.51 -3.44 15.00
C PHE A 338 -8.47 -4.18 16.34
N GLN A 339 -9.55 -4.11 17.14
CA GLN A 339 -9.65 -4.84 18.40
C GLN A 339 -9.58 -6.35 18.19
N LYS A 340 -10.37 -6.89 17.25
CA LYS A 340 -10.35 -8.31 16.89
C LYS A 340 -8.97 -8.75 16.38
N GLY A 341 -8.31 -7.90 15.61
CA GLY A 341 -6.94 -8.13 15.14
C GLY A 341 -5.98 -8.27 16.31
N LEU A 342 -5.97 -7.32 17.25
CA LEU A 342 -5.10 -7.39 18.44
C LEU A 342 -5.39 -8.63 19.29
N MET A 343 -6.67 -8.96 19.50
CA MET A 343 -7.07 -10.19 20.19
C MET A 343 -6.51 -11.44 19.49
N THR A 344 -6.62 -11.50 18.17
CA THR A 344 -6.07 -12.61 17.35
C THR A 344 -4.55 -12.70 17.51
N LYS A 345 -3.84 -11.57 17.46
CA LYS A 345 -2.38 -11.50 17.63
C LYS A 345 -1.92 -12.00 19.01
N LEU A 346 -2.80 -11.99 20.01
CA LEU A 346 -2.56 -12.48 21.37
C LEU A 346 -3.16 -13.87 21.63
N ALA A 347 -3.78 -14.51 20.63
CA ALA A 347 -4.59 -15.72 20.79
C ALA A 347 -5.68 -15.62 21.88
N ILE A 348 -6.32 -14.47 22.04
CA ILE A 348 -7.40 -14.27 23.02
C ILE A 348 -8.74 -14.32 22.31
N THR A 349 -9.64 -15.22 22.73
CA THR A 349 -11.00 -15.37 22.16
C THR A 349 -12.12 -14.99 23.14
N SER A 350 -11.77 -14.81 24.42
CA SER A 350 -12.71 -14.41 25.48
C SER A 350 -13.11 -12.94 25.33
N ASN A 351 -14.41 -12.64 25.47
CA ASN A 351 -14.96 -11.28 25.55
C ASN A 351 -15.17 -10.85 27.03
N SER A 352 -14.32 -11.32 27.95
CA SER A 352 -14.39 -10.90 29.35
C SER A 352 -13.76 -9.52 29.53
N LYS A 353 -14.17 -8.81 30.60
CA LYS A 353 -13.60 -7.48 30.90
C LYS A 353 -12.10 -7.54 31.19
N GLU A 354 -11.64 -8.65 31.75
CA GLU A 354 -10.23 -8.91 32.04
C GLU A 354 -9.44 -9.09 30.73
N ALA A 355 -9.98 -9.84 29.77
CA ALA A 355 -9.38 -10.00 28.44
C ALA A 355 -9.29 -8.66 27.70
N ASP A 356 -10.38 -7.88 27.69
CA ASP A 356 -10.40 -6.55 27.08
C ASP A 356 -9.37 -5.61 27.73
N ALA A 357 -9.27 -5.61 29.06
CA ALA A 357 -8.30 -4.80 29.78
C ALA A 357 -6.86 -5.20 29.43
N PHE A 358 -6.57 -6.50 29.34
CA PHE A 358 -5.25 -7.01 28.96
C PHE A 358 -4.86 -6.61 27.53
N VAL A 359 -5.77 -6.82 26.56
CA VAL A 359 -5.55 -6.46 25.15
C VAL A 359 -5.27 -4.95 25.02
N ASN A 360 -6.03 -4.10 25.72
CA ASN A 360 -5.84 -2.65 25.72
C ASN A 360 -4.50 -2.19 26.34
N GLN A 361 -3.88 -3.02 27.19
CA GLN A 361 -2.58 -2.73 27.81
C GLN A 361 -1.38 -3.29 27.01
N ALA A 362 -1.61 -4.15 26.01
CA ALA A 362 -0.54 -4.77 25.24
C ALA A 362 0.35 -3.72 24.54
N LEU A 363 -0.23 -2.86 23.71
CA LEU A 363 0.54 -1.84 22.98
C LEU A 363 1.22 -0.80 23.90
N PRO A 364 0.55 -0.23 24.94
CA PRO A 364 1.23 0.60 25.94
C PRO A 364 2.43 -0.10 26.61
N THR A 365 2.33 -1.41 26.86
CA THR A 365 3.43 -2.19 27.43
C THR A 365 4.62 -2.23 26.46
N LEU A 366 4.39 -2.59 25.19
CA LEU A 366 5.42 -2.61 24.15
C LEU A 366 6.14 -1.26 24.02
N GLU A 367 5.38 -0.15 24.06
CA GLU A 367 5.97 1.20 23.96
C GLU A 367 6.84 1.53 25.18
N SER A 368 6.34 1.23 26.39
CA SER A 368 7.06 1.52 27.64
C SER A 368 8.36 0.73 27.79
N GLU A 369 8.40 -0.49 27.25
CA GLU A 369 9.56 -1.39 27.27
C GLU A 369 10.39 -1.32 25.98
N ARG A 370 10.03 -0.42 25.04
CA ARG A 370 10.75 -0.16 23.77
C ARG A 370 10.95 -1.42 22.92
N ILE A 371 9.94 -2.30 22.91
CA ILE A 371 10.01 -3.62 22.30
C ILE A 371 9.87 -3.54 20.77
N ASP A 372 10.64 -4.36 20.03
CA ASP A 372 10.43 -4.57 18.59
C ASP A 372 9.06 -5.22 18.33
N PHE A 373 8.23 -4.53 17.56
CA PHE A 373 6.82 -4.88 17.36
C PHE A 373 6.67 -6.26 16.71
N THR A 374 7.41 -6.53 15.64
CA THR A 374 7.32 -7.78 14.89
C THR A 374 7.91 -8.95 15.68
N LEU A 375 9.10 -8.77 16.27
CA LEU A 375 9.76 -9.83 17.03
C LEU A 375 8.95 -10.23 18.27
N PHE A 376 8.28 -9.28 18.93
CA PHE A 376 7.41 -9.58 20.06
C PHE A 376 6.29 -10.54 19.67
N PHE A 377 5.53 -10.21 18.64
CA PHE A 377 4.39 -11.02 18.22
C PHE A 377 4.83 -12.37 17.62
N ASP A 378 5.98 -12.42 16.92
CA ASP A 378 6.54 -13.69 16.46
C ASP A 378 6.96 -14.60 17.62
N ALA A 379 7.75 -14.07 18.57
CA ALA A 379 8.20 -14.80 19.75
C ALA A 379 7.03 -15.27 20.61
N LEU A 380 6.03 -14.41 20.82
CA LEU A 380 4.79 -14.76 21.52
C LEU A 380 4.08 -15.94 20.86
N THR A 381 4.00 -15.92 19.53
CA THR A 381 3.36 -17.01 18.77
C THR A 381 4.16 -18.30 18.84
N ARG A 382 5.49 -18.24 18.89
CA ARG A 382 6.36 -19.41 19.08
C ARG A 382 6.20 -20.01 20.48
N VAL A 383 6.16 -19.17 21.52
CA VAL A 383 5.85 -19.60 22.90
C VAL A 383 4.47 -20.24 22.99
N ALA A 384 3.46 -19.67 22.31
CA ALA A 384 2.11 -20.25 22.26
C ALA A 384 2.09 -21.65 21.63
N ASN A 385 3.06 -21.96 20.75
CA ASN A 385 3.25 -23.27 20.12
C ASN A 385 4.26 -24.17 20.88
N GLY A 386 4.64 -23.80 22.10
CA GLY A 386 5.43 -24.65 23.00
C GLY A 386 6.94 -24.40 23.00
N GLU A 387 7.42 -23.31 22.39
CA GLU A 387 8.81 -22.87 22.60
C GLU A 387 9.01 -22.25 24.00
N GLU A 388 10.26 -22.26 24.47
CA GLU A 388 10.63 -21.69 25.77
C GLU A 388 10.46 -20.16 25.79
N GLU A 389 10.05 -19.61 26.95
CA GLU A 389 9.78 -18.17 27.12
C GLU A 389 11.03 -17.27 27.09
N THR A 390 12.23 -17.87 27.05
CA THR A 390 13.51 -17.15 27.24
C THR A 390 13.69 -16.01 26.24
N GLU A 391 13.35 -16.23 24.97
CA GLU A 391 13.50 -15.20 23.93
C GLU A 391 12.48 -14.08 24.11
N LEU A 392 11.20 -14.42 24.32
CA LEU A 392 10.12 -13.46 24.57
C LEU A 392 10.43 -12.58 25.80
N LEU A 393 10.89 -13.19 26.89
CA LEU A 393 11.27 -12.48 28.11
C LEU A 393 12.47 -11.56 27.88
N SER A 394 13.41 -11.94 27.00
CA SER A 394 14.60 -11.12 26.72
C SER A 394 14.30 -9.83 25.96
N LEU A 395 13.11 -9.73 25.34
CA LEU A 395 12.64 -8.50 24.71
C LEU A 395 12.24 -7.41 25.73
N PHE A 396 11.91 -7.78 26.96
CA PHE A 396 11.53 -6.82 28.01
C PHE A 396 12.78 -6.20 28.65
N ASP A 397 12.83 -4.86 28.70
CA ASP A 397 13.84 -4.14 29.49
C ASP A 397 13.77 -4.55 30.97
N ASN A 398 12.55 -4.68 31.51
CA ASN A 398 12.29 -5.17 32.86
C ASN A 398 11.75 -6.61 32.85
N GLN A 399 12.62 -7.57 33.14
CA GLN A 399 12.27 -9.01 33.17
C GLN A 399 11.19 -9.36 34.21
N GLU A 400 11.12 -8.68 35.35
CA GLU A 400 10.07 -8.95 36.35
C GLU A 400 8.68 -8.57 35.78
N LYS A 401 8.60 -7.42 35.12
CA LYS A 401 7.39 -6.98 34.42
C LYS A 401 7.04 -7.91 33.26
N GLY A 402 8.03 -8.36 32.51
CA GLY A 402 7.86 -9.36 31.44
C GLY A 402 7.28 -10.67 31.96
N GLN A 403 7.81 -11.21 33.06
CA GLN A 403 7.31 -12.45 33.66
C GLN A 403 5.85 -12.33 34.12
N ILE A 404 5.48 -11.19 34.71
CA ILE A 404 4.10 -10.90 35.11
C ILE A 404 3.20 -10.85 33.88
N TRP A 405 3.60 -10.10 32.85
CA TRP A 405 2.82 -9.96 31.61
C TRP A 405 2.60 -11.30 30.91
N ILE A 406 3.65 -12.13 30.80
CA ILE A 406 3.59 -13.46 30.17
C ILE A 406 2.68 -14.40 30.98
N SER A 407 2.77 -14.37 32.32
CA SER A 407 1.90 -15.16 33.19
C SER A 407 0.42 -14.77 33.04
N GLU A 408 0.12 -13.47 32.98
CA GLU A 408 -1.23 -12.97 32.73
C GLU A 408 -1.74 -13.39 31.35
N TRP A 409 -0.91 -13.29 30.31
CA TRP A 409 -1.23 -13.75 28.96
C TRP A 409 -1.55 -15.25 28.93
N HIS A 410 -0.74 -16.09 29.57
CA HIS A 410 -1.00 -17.54 29.65
C HIS A 410 -2.35 -17.87 30.30
N SER A 411 -2.80 -17.05 31.24
CA SER A 411 -4.10 -17.25 31.89
C SER A 411 -5.31 -16.89 31.01
N LEU A 412 -5.08 -16.12 29.94
CA LEU A 412 -6.11 -15.57 29.05
C LEU A 412 -6.11 -16.19 27.65
N LYS A 413 -4.97 -16.70 27.17
CA LYS A 413 -4.85 -17.25 25.82
C LYS A 413 -5.72 -18.49 25.62
N ASP A 414 -6.19 -18.65 24.39
CA ASP A 414 -6.90 -19.82 23.89
C ASP A 414 -5.90 -20.79 23.26
N ASP A 415 -5.76 -21.97 23.87
CA ASP A 415 -4.86 -23.04 23.42
C ASP A 415 -5.44 -23.94 22.32
N SER A 416 -6.61 -23.60 21.78
CA SER A 416 -7.16 -24.34 20.66
C SER A 416 -6.29 -24.20 19.40
N GLU A 417 -6.17 -25.29 18.65
CA GLU A 417 -5.44 -25.31 17.37
C GLU A 417 -5.92 -24.20 16.41
N ALA A 418 -7.23 -23.90 16.42
CA ALA A 418 -7.80 -22.83 15.62
C ALA A 418 -7.30 -21.44 16.04
N ALA A 419 -7.24 -21.14 17.34
CA ALA A 419 -6.73 -19.87 17.84
C ALA A 419 -5.23 -19.69 17.57
N LEU A 420 -4.43 -20.74 17.80
CA LEU A 420 -2.99 -20.72 17.54
C LEU A 420 -2.66 -20.57 16.05
N LYS A 421 -3.44 -21.21 15.16
CA LYS A 421 -3.32 -21.01 13.72
C LYS A 421 -3.64 -19.57 13.31
N ALA A 422 -4.75 -19.02 13.81
CA ALA A 422 -5.13 -17.64 13.52
C ALA A 422 -4.11 -16.63 14.06
N MET A 423 -3.52 -16.90 15.23
CA MET A 423 -2.44 -16.10 15.81
C MET A 423 -1.21 -16.08 14.89
N ARG A 424 -0.80 -17.23 14.34
CA ARG A 424 0.29 -17.31 13.37
C ARG A 424 -0.01 -16.55 12.09
N GLU A 425 -1.22 -16.64 11.56
CA GLU A 425 -1.65 -15.88 10.37
C GLU A 425 -1.77 -14.36 10.64
N ALA A 426 -1.83 -13.93 11.90
CA ALA A 426 -1.85 -12.52 12.30
C ALA A 426 -0.47 -11.96 12.69
N ASN A 427 0.51 -12.83 12.94
CA ASN A 427 1.82 -12.48 13.48
C ASN A 427 2.93 -12.87 12.48
N PRO A 428 3.31 -11.95 11.57
CA PRO A 428 4.41 -12.23 10.65
C PRO A 428 5.73 -12.38 11.41
N ALA A 429 6.55 -13.33 10.95
CA ALA A 429 7.92 -13.50 11.40
C ALA A 429 8.86 -12.48 10.72
N LEU A 430 8.49 -11.98 9.54
CA LEU A 430 9.30 -11.10 8.71
C LEU A 430 8.49 -9.89 8.22
N ILE A 431 9.13 -8.72 8.19
CA ILE A 431 8.65 -7.50 7.56
C ILE A 431 9.75 -6.93 6.65
N ALA A 432 9.40 -6.03 5.74
CA ALA A 432 10.39 -5.29 4.94
C ALA A 432 11.08 -4.23 5.81
N ARG A 433 11.99 -4.67 6.70
CA ARG A 433 12.73 -3.80 7.63
C ARG A 433 13.48 -2.72 6.85
N ASN A 434 13.41 -1.49 7.34
CA ASN A 434 13.89 -0.32 6.59
C ASN A 434 15.39 -0.40 6.26
N HIS A 435 16.22 -0.90 7.18
CA HIS A 435 17.66 -1.04 6.96
C HIS A 435 18.00 -2.12 5.92
N GLN A 436 17.26 -3.23 5.88
CA GLN A 436 17.43 -4.28 4.86
C GLN A 436 17.02 -3.77 3.47
N VAL A 437 15.91 -3.01 3.40
CA VAL A 437 15.47 -2.37 2.17
C VAL A 437 16.49 -1.34 1.69
N GLU A 438 17.01 -0.49 2.58
CA GLU A 438 18.05 0.48 2.22
C GLU A 438 19.34 -0.20 1.77
N LYS A 439 19.76 -1.26 2.46
CA LYS A 439 20.92 -2.05 2.06
C LYS A 439 20.76 -2.64 0.66
N ALA A 440 19.59 -3.18 0.33
CA ALA A 440 19.29 -3.69 -1.00
C ALA A 440 19.30 -2.60 -2.08
N ILE A 441 18.86 -1.38 -1.73
CA ILE A 441 18.89 -0.21 -2.61
C ILE A 441 20.34 0.24 -2.87
N GLU A 442 21.15 0.36 -1.82
CA GLU A 442 22.57 0.71 -1.92
C GLU A 442 23.32 -0.30 -2.81
N ASP A 443 23.16 -1.60 -2.56
CA ASP A 443 23.82 -2.64 -3.35
C ASP A 443 23.39 -2.59 -4.83
N ALA A 444 22.10 -2.37 -5.11
CA ALA A 444 21.58 -2.23 -6.47
C ALA A 444 22.09 -0.96 -7.17
N MET A 445 22.15 0.17 -6.46
CA MET A 445 22.56 1.45 -7.05
C MET A 445 24.08 1.59 -7.24
N GLU A 446 24.88 1.16 -6.26
CA GLU A 446 26.33 1.38 -6.25
C GLU A 446 27.10 0.25 -6.96
N ARG A 447 26.59 -0.98 -6.88
CA ARG A 447 27.32 -2.18 -7.30
C ARG A 447 26.59 -2.97 -8.39
N ASN A 448 25.37 -2.54 -8.77
CA ASN A 448 24.49 -3.29 -9.66
C ASN A 448 24.27 -4.74 -9.17
N ASP A 449 24.22 -4.92 -7.84
CA ASP A 449 24.03 -6.20 -7.17
C ASP A 449 22.61 -6.29 -6.61
N PHE A 450 21.84 -7.23 -7.14
CA PHE A 450 20.43 -7.47 -6.77
C PHE A 450 20.25 -8.72 -5.89
N ALA A 451 21.33 -9.32 -5.38
CA ALA A 451 21.25 -10.57 -4.61
C ALA A 451 20.37 -10.42 -3.35
N LEU A 452 20.59 -9.37 -2.55
CA LEU A 452 19.77 -9.11 -1.35
C LEU A 452 18.33 -8.73 -1.74
N PHE A 453 18.15 -7.94 -2.80
CA PHE A 453 16.83 -7.62 -3.33
C PHE A 453 16.03 -8.89 -3.67
N HIS A 454 16.61 -9.82 -4.44
CA HIS A 454 15.92 -11.06 -4.82
C HIS A 454 15.62 -11.94 -3.60
N ARG A 455 16.56 -12.01 -2.65
CA ARG A 455 16.38 -12.78 -1.41
C ARG A 455 15.25 -12.21 -0.54
N LEU A 456 15.20 -10.90 -0.34
CA LEU A 456 14.10 -10.22 0.35
C LEU A 456 12.78 -10.41 -0.39
N ALA A 457 12.76 -10.20 -1.71
CA ALA A 457 11.57 -10.36 -2.54
C ALA A 457 10.99 -11.78 -2.49
N GLU A 458 11.83 -12.81 -2.33
CA GLU A 458 11.37 -14.19 -2.14
C GLU A 458 10.86 -14.43 -0.73
N ALA A 459 11.64 -14.05 0.30
CA ALA A 459 11.27 -14.28 1.70
C ALA A 459 9.98 -13.54 2.11
N LEU A 460 9.74 -12.35 1.55
CA LEU A 460 8.56 -11.53 1.84
C LEU A 460 7.25 -12.07 1.23
N LYS A 461 7.31 -13.08 0.35
CA LYS A 461 6.09 -13.74 -0.17
C LYS A 461 5.35 -14.56 0.88
N THR A 462 6.06 -15.07 1.88
CA THR A 462 5.50 -15.92 2.95
C THR A 462 5.96 -15.43 4.32
N PRO A 463 5.61 -14.20 4.73
CA PRO A 463 6.24 -13.52 5.86
C PRO A 463 5.92 -14.13 7.23
N TYR A 464 4.96 -15.05 7.31
CA TYR A 464 4.53 -15.72 8.54
C TYR A 464 5.42 -16.91 8.94
N THR A 465 6.25 -17.38 8.02
CA THR A 465 7.19 -18.48 8.23
C THR A 465 8.54 -18.07 7.70
N ILE A 466 9.61 -18.40 8.42
CA ILE A 466 10.96 -18.10 7.97
C ILE A 466 11.82 -19.35 7.94
N SER A 467 12.58 -19.52 6.86
CA SER A 467 13.56 -20.58 6.74
C SER A 467 14.80 -20.26 7.58
N GLU A 468 15.50 -21.30 8.04
CA GLU A 468 16.76 -21.16 8.80
C GLU A 468 17.79 -20.27 8.08
N GLU A 469 17.89 -20.43 6.75
CA GLU A 469 18.79 -19.65 5.90
C GLU A 469 18.43 -18.17 5.79
N ASN A 470 17.23 -17.74 6.21
CA ASN A 470 16.75 -16.36 6.12
C ASN A 470 16.54 -15.70 7.49
N ARG A 471 16.88 -16.37 8.60
CA ARG A 471 16.72 -15.83 9.95
C ARG A 471 17.40 -14.47 10.16
N ASP A 472 18.54 -14.24 9.52
CA ASP A 472 19.25 -12.96 9.57
C ASP A 472 18.42 -11.78 9.04
N LEU A 473 17.43 -12.01 8.17
CA LEU A 473 16.54 -10.96 7.68
C LEU A 473 15.58 -10.42 8.76
N GLN A 474 15.40 -11.16 9.88
CA GLN A 474 14.60 -10.69 11.03
C GLN A 474 15.36 -9.74 11.93
N THR A 475 16.70 -9.68 11.80
CA THR A 475 17.58 -8.94 12.70
C THR A 475 17.14 -7.47 12.77
N PRO A 476 16.94 -6.90 13.96
CA PRO A 476 16.63 -5.47 14.09
C PRO A 476 17.85 -4.63 13.70
N PRO A 477 17.65 -3.37 13.25
CA PRO A 477 18.77 -2.52 12.86
C PRO A 477 19.73 -2.24 14.02
N ALA A 478 21.03 -2.28 13.77
CA ALA A 478 22.01 -1.67 14.66
C ALA A 478 21.75 -0.16 14.80
N PRO A 479 22.20 0.51 15.88
CA PRO A 479 21.96 1.94 16.08
C PRO A 479 22.32 2.83 14.89
N GLU A 480 23.39 2.50 14.16
CA GLU A 480 23.87 3.17 12.95
C GLU A 480 23.09 2.84 11.68
N GLU A 481 22.35 1.73 11.65
CA GLU A 481 21.54 1.27 10.52
C GLU A 481 20.09 1.80 10.60
N ARG A 482 19.73 2.46 11.71
CA ARG A 482 18.37 2.96 11.94
C ARG A 482 17.98 4.03 10.92
N VAL A 483 17.02 3.67 10.06
CA VAL A 483 16.37 4.61 9.16
C VAL A 483 15.36 5.44 9.95
N LEU A 484 15.74 6.66 10.34
CA LEU A 484 14.88 7.56 11.11
C LEU A 484 13.87 8.31 10.25
N ARG A 485 14.17 8.48 8.96
CA ARG A 485 13.32 9.15 7.99
C ARG A 485 13.43 8.47 6.65
N THR A 486 12.30 8.39 5.97
CA THR A 486 12.19 7.98 4.57
C THR A 486 11.75 9.18 3.74
N PHE A 487 12.02 9.12 2.44
CA PHE A 487 11.79 10.23 1.52
C PHE A 487 10.94 9.75 0.35
N CYS A 488 10.09 10.64 -0.15
CA CYS A 488 9.64 10.52 -1.53
C CYS A 488 10.90 10.68 -2.39
N GLY A 489 11.39 9.62 -3.04
CA GLY A 489 12.55 9.67 -3.95
C GLY A 489 12.25 10.45 -5.24
N THR A 490 11.72 11.67 -5.11
CA THR A 490 11.31 12.59 -6.16
C THR A 490 12.41 13.54 -6.53
#